data_AF-A0A327NTK7-F1
#
_entry.id   AF-A0A327NTK7-F1
#
_cell.length_a   1.000
_cell.length_b   1.000
_cell.length_c   1.000
_cell.angle_alpha   90.00
_cell.angle_beta   90.00
_cell.angle_gamma   90.00
#
_symmetry.space_group_name_H-M   'P 1'
#
loop_
_entity.id
_entity.type
_entity.pdbx_description
1 polymer ?
#
loop_
_entity_poly.entity_id
_entity_poly.type
_entity_poly.pdbx_seq_one_letter_code
_entity_poly.pdbx_strand_id
1 'polypeptide(L)'
;MTKGTKLGLFFLALAGLSWGVYECKYEYSYYTDLKDRPWAYSQDENAKLLVGTWQGEFRDPNNLTKTIRLTILPPVSDEERAKKAARRTRKRSGLGSRADKKRFDGTATVTSPHGQEEYELNGHVQTEAGNRLAVIHFQTGDEFLRLRNNFNLLAALEGGEWQGDSLTLTLSFAYTTATGSSYSNSSDPRYEKTVTVHLLRIKS
;
A
#
# COMPACT_ATOMS: atom_id res chain seq x y z
N MET A 1 35.70 -9.16 -45.08
CA MET A 1 34.55 -8.89 -44.18
C MET A 1 33.64 -7.87 -44.82
N THR A 2 32.45 -8.31 -45.24
CA THR A 2 31.49 -7.49 -46.00
C THR A 2 30.88 -6.41 -45.11
N LYS A 3 30.43 -5.30 -45.72
CA LYS A 3 29.79 -4.17 -45.02
C LYS A 3 28.63 -4.63 -44.10
N GLY A 4 27.94 -5.71 -44.46
CA GLY A 4 26.89 -6.33 -43.64
C GLY A 4 27.37 -6.90 -42.30
N THR A 5 28.54 -7.54 -42.24
CA THR A 5 29.09 -8.08 -40.98
C THR A 5 29.46 -6.96 -40.00
N LYS A 6 30.03 -5.86 -40.51
CA LYS A 6 30.37 -4.68 -39.69
C LYS A 6 29.11 -3.99 -39.16
N LEU A 7 28.06 -3.90 -39.97
CA LEU A 7 26.78 -3.31 -39.57
C LEU A 7 26.08 -4.18 -38.49
N GLY A 8 26.10 -5.51 -38.65
CA GLY A 8 25.56 -6.43 -37.65
C GLY A 8 26.27 -6.33 -36.30
N LEU A 9 27.61 -6.27 -36.30
CA LEU A 9 28.40 -6.07 -35.07
C LEU A 9 28.10 -4.71 -34.41
N PHE A 10 27.88 -3.66 -35.20
CA PHE A 10 27.51 -2.36 -34.68
C PHE A 10 26.14 -2.38 -33.97
N PHE A 11 25.12 -3.03 -34.57
CA PHE A 11 23.82 -3.17 -33.91
C PHE A 11 23.87 -4.05 -32.66
N LEU A 12 24.69 -5.12 -32.65
CA LEU A 12 24.91 -5.93 -31.45
C LEU A 12 25.57 -5.13 -30.32
N ALA A 13 26.56 -4.30 -30.65
CA ALA A 13 27.20 -3.41 -29.67
C ALA A 13 26.21 -2.38 -29.10
N LEU A 14 25.36 -1.78 -29.95
CA LEU A 14 24.30 -0.87 -29.51
C LEU A 14 23.26 -1.57 -28.64
N ALA A 15 22.87 -2.80 -28.99
CA ALA A 15 21.95 -3.59 -28.18
C ALA A 15 22.55 -3.90 -26.80
N GLY A 16 23.81 -4.30 -26.74
CA GLY A 16 24.53 -4.54 -25.48
C GLY A 16 24.65 -3.28 -24.62
N LEU A 17 24.96 -2.13 -25.22
CA LEU A 17 24.99 -0.85 -24.50
C LEU A 17 23.61 -0.43 -24.00
N SER A 18 22.57 -0.61 -24.81
CA SER A 18 21.18 -0.33 -24.43
C SER A 18 20.73 -1.21 -23.26
N TRP A 19 21.07 -2.50 -23.29
CA TRP A 19 20.82 -3.45 -22.20
C TRP A 19 21.58 -3.07 -20.94
N GLY A 20 22.87 -2.78 -21.03
CA GLY A 20 23.68 -2.36 -19.87
C GLY A 20 23.15 -1.09 -19.20
N VAL A 21 22.70 -0.09 -19.97
CA VAL A 21 22.08 1.12 -19.42
C VAL A 21 20.74 0.81 -18.73
N TYR A 22 19.96 -0.12 -19.27
CA TYR A 22 18.71 -0.58 -18.66
C TYR A 22 18.97 -1.23 -17.29
N GLU A 23 19.89 -2.20 -17.23
CA GLU A 23 20.25 -2.91 -16.00
C GLU A 23 20.77 -1.96 -14.92
N CYS A 24 21.72 -1.09 -15.27
CA CYS A 24 22.24 -0.09 -14.33
C CYS A 24 21.14 0.82 -13.76
N LYS A 25 20.14 1.20 -14.57
CA LYS A 25 19.00 2.01 -14.10
C LYS A 25 18.06 1.23 -13.19
N TYR A 26 17.80 -0.04 -13.54
CA TYR A 26 16.93 -0.91 -12.76
C TYR A 26 17.54 -1.15 -11.38
N GLU A 27 18.78 -1.64 -11.34
CA GLU A 27 19.52 -1.96 -10.13
C GLU A 27 19.75 -0.73 -9.25
N TYR A 28 20.11 0.40 -9.85
CA TYR A 28 20.23 1.65 -9.09
C TYR A 28 18.90 2.05 -8.44
N SER A 29 17.78 1.94 -9.17
CA SER A 29 16.47 2.25 -8.60
C SER A 29 16.11 1.30 -7.45
N TYR A 30 16.37 0.01 -7.60
CA TYR A 30 16.12 -0.99 -6.56
C TYR A 30 17.01 -0.75 -5.32
N TYR A 31 18.30 -0.48 -5.53
CA TYR A 31 19.22 -0.14 -4.45
C TYR A 31 18.80 1.12 -3.68
N THR A 32 18.30 2.15 -4.39
CA THR A 32 17.74 3.32 -3.71
C THR A 32 16.50 2.98 -2.90
N ASP A 33 15.63 2.10 -3.40
CA ASP A 33 14.43 1.65 -2.68
C ASP A 33 14.78 0.86 -1.41
N LEU A 34 15.79 -0.02 -1.46
CA LEU A 34 16.30 -0.75 -0.29
C LEU A 34 16.75 0.18 0.83
N LYS A 35 17.46 1.27 0.47
CA LYS A 35 17.96 2.25 1.43
C LYS A 35 16.87 3.18 1.96
N ASP A 36 16.02 3.68 1.06
CA ASP A 36 15.04 4.73 1.38
C ASP A 36 13.75 4.16 1.98
N ARG A 37 13.47 2.87 1.75
CA ARG A 37 12.20 2.21 2.07
C ARG A 37 12.44 0.81 2.67
N PRO A 38 13.20 0.69 3.77
CA PRO A 38 13.51 -0.60 4.39
C PRO A 38 12.26 -1.31 4.95
N TRP A 39 11.15 -0.59 5.11
CA TRP A 39 9.85 -1.15 5.49
C TRP A 39 9.15 -1.90 4.33
N ALA A 40 9.52 -1.63 3.08
CA ALA A 40 8.90 -2.20 1.87
C ALA A 40 9.80 -3.16 1.10
N TYR A 41 11.12 -2.98 1.18
CA TYR A 41 12.08 -3.78 0.41
C TYR A 41 13.22 -4.25 1.31
N SER A 42 13.70 -5.48 1.06
CA SER A 42 14.88 -6.05 1.68
C SER A 42 15.54 -7.04 0.70
N GLN A 43 16.84 -7.26 0.88
CA GLN A 43 17.59 -8.33 0.22
C GLN A 43 17.45 -9.67 0.96
N ASP A 44 17.13 -9.64 2.26
CA ASP A 44 16.85 -10.83 3.04
C ASP A 44 15.43 -11.32 2.74
N GLU A 45 15.32 -12.54 2.21
CA GLU A 45 14.05 -13.21 1.92
C GLU A 45 13.19 -13.42 3.17
N ASN A 46 13.81 -13.50 4.35
CA ASN A 46 13.11 -13.68 5.62
C ASN A 46 12.79 -12.36 6.32
N ALA A 47 13.12 -11.22 5.71
CA ALA A 47 12.81 -9.93 6.27
C ALA A 47 11.30 -9.81 6.47
N LYS A 48 10.93 -9.50 7.71
CA LYS A 48 9.56 -9.11 8.01
C LYS A 48 9.43 -7.70 7.50
N LEU A 49 8.60 -7.46 6.49
CA LEU A 49 8.37 -6.14 5.88
C LEU A 49 6.92 -5.71 6.10
N LEU A 50 6.62 -4.42 6.18
CA LEU A 50 5.24 -3.94 6.32
C LEU A 50 4.36 -4.38 5.13
N VAL A 51 4.95 -4.40 3.92
CA VAL A 51 4.31 -4.88 2.69
C VAL A 51 3.88 -6.34 2.85
N GLY A 52 2.68 -6.65 2.36
CA GLY A 52 2.09 -7.98 2.45
C GLY A 52 0.64 -7.95 2.95
N THR A 53 0.12 -9.13 3.24
CA THR A 53 -1.26 -9.32 3.68
C THR A 53 -1.33 -9.61 5.18
N TRP A 54 -2.28 -8.94 5.83
CA TRP A 54 -2.53 -8.90 7.26
C TRP A 54 -3.98 -9.29 7.52
N GLN A 55 -4.25 -10.01 8.60
CA GLN A 55 -5.61 -10.41 8.97
C GLN A 55 -5.82 -10.33 10.48
N GLY A 56 -7.01 -9.94 10.88
CA GLY A 56 -7.45 -10.02 12.27
C GLY A 56 -8.94 -9.81 12.41
N GLU A 57 -9.40 -9.83 13.65
CA GLU A 57 -10.81 -9.65 13.99
C GLU A 57 -10.97 -8.44 14.90
N PHE A 58 -12.09 -7.75 14.76
CA PHE A 58 -12.44 -6.62 15.61
C PHE A 58 -13.96 -6.57 15.81
N ARG A 59 -14.39 -5.82 16.81
CA ARG A 59 -15.82 -5.54 17.03
C ARG A 59 -16.11 -4.11 16.70
N ASP A 60 -17.11 -3.89 15.84
CA ASP A 60 -17.51 -2.55 15.44
C ASP A 60 -18.24 -1.78 16.58
N PRO A 61 -18.64 -0.52 16.36
CA PRO A 61 -19.41 0.22 17.37
C PRO A 61 -20.77 -0.39 17.73
N ASN A 62 -21.34 -1.23 16.87
CA ASN A 62 -22.54 -2.02 17.14
C ASN A 62 -22.25 -3.37 17.84
N ASN A 63 -21.00 -3.61 18.23
CA ASN A 63 -20.53 -4.85 18.86
C ASN A 63 -20.66 -6.09 17.94
N LEU A 64 -20.72 -5.88 16.62
CA LEU A 64 -20.69 -6.94 15.63
C LEU A 64 -19.24 -7.34 15.39
N THR A 65 -18.98 -8.64 15.42
CA THR A 65 -17.65 -9.19 15.10
C THR A 65 -17.45 -9.15 13.59
N LYS A 66 -16.35 -8.54 13.16
CA LYS A 66 -15.94 -8.43 11.75
C LYS A 66 -14.51 -8.92 11.61
N THR A 67 -14.20 -9.49 10.45
CA THR A 67 -12.84 -9.87 10.08
C THR A 67 -12.33 -8.87 9.06
N ILE A 68 -11.10 -8.39 9.23
CA ILE A 68 -10.42 -7.54 8.26
C ILE A 68 -9.25 -8.31 7.65
N ARG A 69 -9.15 -8.25 6.33
CA ARG A 69 -7.99 -8.67 5.54
C ARG A 69 -7.42 -7.45 4.83
N LEU A 70 -6.22 -7.04 5.20
CA LEU A 70 -5.58 -5.82 4.72
C LEU A 70 -4.33 -6.19 3.93
N THR A 71 -4.16 -5.66 2.73
CA THR A 71 -2.99 -5.87 1.87
C THR A 71 -2.30 -4.54 1.64
N ILE A 72 -1.05 -4.42 2.08
CA ILE A 72 -0.18 -3.28 1.82
C ILE A 72 0.68 -3.61 0.60
N LEU A 73 0.62 -2.78 -0.43
CA LEU A 73 1.35 -2.96 -1.69
C LEU A 73 2.71 -2.27 -1.63
N PRO A 74 3.72 -2.78 -2.37
CA PRO A 74 4.99 -2.09 -2.51
C PRO A 74 4.78 -0.75 -3.25
N PRO A 75 5.48 0.33 -2.87
CA PRO A 75 5.35 1.63 -3.52
C PRO A 75 5.65 1.66 -5.03
N VAL A 76 6.45 0.71 -5.51
CA VAL A 76 6.87 0.56 -6.90
C VAL A 76 6.88 -0.93 -7.22
N SER A 77 6.03 -1.36 -8.15
CA SER A 77 6.05 -2.74 -8.65
C SER A 77 7.24 -2.98 -9.58
N ASP A 78 7.60 -4.24 -9.79
CA ASP A 78 8.71 -4.60 -10.68
C ASP A 78 8.43 -4.19 -12.13
N GLU A 79 7.17 -4.27 -12.57
CA GLU A 79 6.74 -3.79 -13.88
C GLU A 79 6.90 -2.27 -14.00
N GLU A 80 6.49 -1.50 -12.98
CA GLU A 80 6.68 -0.05 -12.95
C GLU A 80 8.18 0.29 -13.01
N ARG A 81 9.02 -0.45 -12.28
CA ARG A 81 10.48 -0.27 -12.28
C ARG A 81 11.09 -0.58 -13.64
N ALA A 82 10.72 -1.70 -14.25
CA ALA A 82 11.17 -2.09 -15.59
C ALA A 82 10.77 -1.03 -16.63
N LYS A 83 9.52 -0.56 -16.60
CA LYS A 83 9.02 0.49 -17.48
C LYS A 83 9.76 1.81 -17.30
N LYS A 84 10.13 2.17 -16.06
CA LYS A 84 10.94 3.35 -15.75
C LYS A 84 12.37 3.22 -16.26
N ALA A 85 12.99 2.05 -16.11
CA ALA A 85 14.35 1.77 -16.58
C ALA A 85 14.43 1.79 -18.12
N ALA A 86 13.43 1.24 -18.81
CA ALA A 86 13.34 1.21 -20.27
C ALA A 86 13.11 2.60 -20.90
N ARG A 87 12.57 3.58 -20.15
CA ARG A 87 12.30 4.92 -20.68
C ARG A 87 13.60 5.73 -20.83
N ARG A 88 13.77 6.35 -22.00
CA ARG A 88 14.80 7.37 -22.23
C ARG A 88 14.48 8.56 -21.35
N THR A 89 15.43 8.97 -20.51
CA THR A 89 15.29 9.99 -19.48
C THR A 89 14.96 11.34 -20.12
N ARG A 90 13.68 11.64 -20.37
CA ARG A 90 13.25 13.01 -20.65
C ARG A 90 13.20 13.72 -19.30
N LYS A 91 14.02 14.76 -19.13
CA LYS A 91 13.87 15.73 -18.03
C LYS A 91 12.49 16.39 -18.17
N ARG A 92 11.46 15.77 -17.60
CA ARG A 92 10.20 16.45 -17.31
C ARG A 92 10.26 16.88 -15.85
N SER A 93 10.55 18.15 -15.64
CA SER A 93 10.43 18.88 -14.38
C SER A 93 8.97 19.17 -14.04
N GLY A 94 8.07 18.20 -14.22
CA GLY A 94 6.63 18.43 -14.18
C GLY A 94 5.91 17.34 -13.41
N LEU A 95 5.38 17.75 -12.25
CA LEU A 95 4.55 17.01 -11.30
C LEU A 95 5.20 15.80 -10.64
N GLY A 96 5.68 16.06 -9.42
CA GLY A 96 5.96 15.16 -8.31
C GLY A 96 6.10 13.68 -8.63
N SER A 97 7.31 13.14 -8.44
CA SER A 97 7.39 11.72 -8.13
C SER A 97 6.42 11.42 -6.99
N ARG A 98 6.04 10.16 -6.81
CA ARG A 98 5.72 9.60 -5.49
C ARG A 98 6.90 9.88 -4.52
N ALA A 99 7.11 11.15 -4.17
CA ALA A 99 8.29 11.76 -3.55
C ALA A 99 8.37 11.46 -2.07
N ASP A 100 7.26 10.97 -1.52
CA ASP A 100 7.20 10.55 -0.15
C ASP A 100 7.70 9.12 -0.05
N LYS A 101 8.95 8.97 0.38
CA LYS A 101 9.61 7.66 0.61
C LYS A 101 8.82 6.79 1.59
N LYS A 102 7.88 7.38 2.32
CA LYS A 102 7.13 6.76 3.39
C LYS A 102 5.72 6.34 3.01
N ARG A 103 5.20 6.71 1.83
CA ARG A 103 3.82 6.40 1.43
C ARG A 103 3.67 4.97 0.91
N PHE A 104 2.52 4.37 1.21
CA PHE A 104 2.05 3.12 0.63
C PHE A 104 0.58 3.23 0.24
N ASP A 105 0.21 2.38 -0.71
CA ASP A 105 -1.16 2.11 -1.10
C ASP A 105 -1.49 0.65 -0.76
N GLY A 106 -2.76 0.30 -0.80
CA GLY A 106 -3.19 -1.05 -0.50
C GLY A 106 -4.68 -1.26 -0.72
N THR A 107 -5.14 -2.43 -0.29
CA THR A 107 -6.56 -2.76 -0.25
C THR A 107 -6.92 -3.37 1.09
N ALA A 108 -8.18 -3.26 1.49
CA ALA A 108 -8.72 -3.99 2.62
C ALA A 108 -10.08 -4.56 2.28
N THR A 109 -10.34 -5.75 2.80
CA THR A 109 -11.63 -6.41 2.73
C THR A 109 -12.11 -6.63 4.16
N VAL A 110 -13.30 -6.13 4.47
CA VAL A 110 -13.96 -6.38 5.75
C VAL A 110 -15.14 -7.31 5.52
N THR A 111 -15.15 -8.44 6.22
CA THR A 111 -16.24 -9.40 6.18
C THR A 111 -17.03 -9.32 7.47
N SER A 112 -18.34 -9.19 7.34
CA SER A 112 -19.30 -9.13 8.45
C SER A 112 -20.48 -10.07 8.18
N PRO A 113 -21.32 -10.38 9.19
CA PRO A 113 -22.58 -11.10 8.97
C PRO A 113 -23.53 -10.42 7.98
N HIS A 114 -23.37 -9.11 7.75
CA HIS A 114 -24.20 -8.33 6.83
C HIS A 114 -23.65 -8.25 5.41
N GLY A 115 -22.46 -8.80 5.16
CA GLY A 115 -21.81 -8.78 3.85
C GLY A 115 -20.34 -8.38 3.93
N GLN A 116 -19.78 -8.13 2.75
CA GLN A 116 -18.37 -7.82 2.54
C GLN A 116 -18.23 -6.38 2.05
N GLU A 117 -17.24 -5.66 2.59
CA GLU A 117 -16.87 -4.30 2.22
C GLU A 117 -15.45 -4.31 1.66
N GLU A 118 -15.24 -3.66 0.52
CA GLU A 118 -13.93 -3.52 -0.11
C GLU A 118 -13.48 -2.06 -0.07
N TYR A 119 -12.22 -1.88 0.30
CA TYR A 119 -11.59 -0.58 0.46
C TYR A 119 -10.28 -0.56 -0.31
N GLU A 120 -10.02 0.53 -1.00
CA GLU A 120 -8.67 1.01 -1.27
C GLU A 120 -8.16 1.73 -0.02
N LEU A 121 -6.88 1.61 0.26
CA LEU A 121 -6.26 2.35 1.36
C LEU A 121 -5.00 3.06 0.90
N ASN A 122 -4.74 4.19 1.55
CA ASN A 122 -3.47 4.89 1.44
C ASN A 122 -3.00 5.29 2.84
N GLY A 123 -1.69 5.29 3.02
CA GLY A 123 -1.09 5.62 4.30
C GLY A 123 0.36 6.02 4.13
N HIS A 124 1.00 6.33 5.25
CA HIS A 124 2.44 6.54 5.27
C HIS A 124 3.04 6.12 6.60
N VAL A 125 4.31 5.75 6.53
CA VAL A 125 5.14 5.46 7.68
C VAL A 125 5.64 6.78 8.27
N GLN A 126 5.79 6.89 9.58
CA GLN A 126 6.27 8.12 10.23
C GLN A 126 7.78 8.13 10.40
N THR A 127 8.32 7.04 10.94
CA THR A 127 9.70 6.94 11.38
C THR A 127 10.61 6.48 10.23
N GLU A 128 11.88 6.87 10.28
CA GLU A 128 12.90 6.31 9.38
C GLU A 128 13.08 4.80 9.60
N ALA A 129 12.90 4.34 10.84
CA ALA A 129 12.92 2.93 11.21
C ALA A 129 11.75 2.12 10.62
N GLY A 130 10.71 2.78 10.13
CA GLY A 130 9.68 2.10 9.35
C GLY A 130 8.52 1.48 10.16
N ASN A 131 8.58 1.53 11.49
CA ASN A 131 7.75 0.74 12.39
C ASN A 131 6.48 1.44 12.90
N ARG A 132 6.40 2.77 12.79
CA ARG A 132 5.20 3.55 13.19
C ARG A 132 4.47 4.07 11.98
N LEU A 133 3.16 3.91 11.99
CA LEU A 133 2.28 4.32 10.92
C LEU A 133 1.55 5.60 11.31
N ALA A 134 1.46 6.50 10.35
CA ALA A 134 0.56 7.62 10.43
C ALA A 134 -0.88 7.15 10.12
N VAL A 135 -1.76 8.12 9.92
CA VAL A 135 -3.15 7.83 9.53
C VAL A 135 -3.17 7.04 8.21
N ILE A 136 -3.96 5.95 8.22
CA ILE A 136 -4.30 5.17 7.03
C ILE A 136 -5.75 5.50 6.70
N HIS A 137 -6.02 5.98 5.49
CA HIS A 137 -7.38 6.26 5.06
C HIS A 137 -7.97 5.07 4.31
N PHE A 138 -9.20 4.72 4.61
CA PHE A 138 -9.97 3.71 3.88
C PHE A 138 -10.99 4.40 2.97
N GLN A 139 -10.98 4.04 1.70
CA GLN A 139 -11.85 4.59 0.68
C GLN A 139 -12.53 3.45 -0.06
N THR A 140 -13.84 3.49 -0.19
CA THR A 140 -14.54 2.51 -1.05
C THR A 140 -14.40 2.93 -2.50
N GLY A 141 -14.00 2.01 -3.38
CA GLY A 141 -13.90 2.29 -4.82
C GLY A 141 -15.24 2.67 -5.47
N ASP A 142 -16.35 2.16 -4.93
CA ASP A 142 -17.71 2.49 -5.35
C ASP A 142 -18.61 2.79 -4.13
N GLU A 143 -19.21 3.99 -4.09
CA GLU A 143 -20.12 4.40 -3.02
C GLU A 143 -21.44 3.60 -2.99
N PHE A 144 -21.78 2.93 -4.10
CA PHE A 144 -22.95 2.03 -4.16
C PHE A 144 -22.69 0.68 -3.49
N LEU A 145 -21.42 0.28 -3.34
CA LEU A 145 -21.03 -0.96 -2.66
C LEU A 145 -20.87 -0.79 -1.14
N ARG A 146 -20.98 0.44 -0.62
CA ARG A 146 -20.99 0.69 0.83
C ARG A 146 -22.20 0.06 1.50
N LEU A 147 -21.97 -0.70 2.57
CA LEU A 147 -23.06 -1.22 3.39
C LEU A 147 -23.81 -0.04 4.05
N ARG A 148 -25.13 -0.02 3.83
CA ARG A 148 -26.04 0.97 4.40
C ARG A 148 -26.46 0.55 5.81
N ASN A 149 -26.85 1.54 6.62
CA ASN A 149 -27.19 1.36 8.04
C ASN A 149 -26.09 0.63 8.84
N ASN A 150 -24.82 0.93 8.51
CA ASN A 150 -23.67 0.23 9.04
C ASN A 150 -22.54 1.21 9.41
N PHE A 151 -21.77 0.87 10.44
CA PHE A 151 -20.49 1.50 10.71
C PHE A 151 -19.44 0.92 9.76
N ASN A 152 -19.07 1.72 8.76
CA ASN A 152 -18.07 1.42 7.75
C ASN A 152 -16.69 1.90 8.25
N LEU A 153 -15.60 1.27 7.80
CA LEU A 153 -14.26 1.77 8.10
C LEU A 153 -14.03 3.14 7.47
N LEU A 154 -13.42 4.04 8.24
CA LEU A 154 -13.05 5.38 7.79
C LEU A 154 -11.53 5.56 7.76
N ALA A 155 -10.86 5.30 8.88
CA ALA A 155 -9.41 5.42 8.98
C ALA A 155 -8.83 4.46 10.02
N ALA A 156 -7.53 4.18 9.92
CA ALA A 156 -6.73 3.80 11.07
C ALA A 156 -6.03 5.07 11.55
N LEU A 157 -6.24 5.42 12.81
CA LEU A 157 -5.67 6.61 13.43
C LEU A 157 -4.14 6.50 13.57
N GLU A 158 -3.52 7.65 13.80
CA GLU A 158 -2.10 7.74 14.07
C GLU A 158 -1.68 6.87 15.28
N GLY A 159 -0.46 6.35 15.22
CA GLY A 159 0.10 5.50 16.27
C GLY A 159 -0.06 4.00 16.00
N GLY A 160 -0.40 3.62 14.77
CA GLY A 160 -0.30 2.23 14.34
C GLY A 160 1.14 1.74 14.42
N GLU A 161 1.36 0.50 14.85
CA GLU A 161 2.70 -0.05 15.05
C GLU A 161 2.81 -1.41 14.36
N TRP A 162 3.93 -1.58 13.64
CA TRP A 162 4.26 -2.83 12.98
C TRP A 162 5.58 -3.37 13.52
N GLN A 163 5.57 -4.64 13.91
CA GLN A 163 6.75 -5.36 14.36
C GLN A 163 6.65 -6.83 13.95
N GLY A 164 7.56 -7.26 13.07
CA GLY A 164 7.61 -8.64 12.61
C GLY A 164 6.35 -9.08 11.86
N ASP A 165 5.65 -10.06 12.42
CA ASP A 165 4.39 -10.59 11.88
C ASP A 165 3.15 -10.07 12.63
N SER A 166 3.30 -8.97 13.39
CA SER A 166 2.21 -8.27 14.08
C SER A 166 2.07 -6.83 13.60
N LEU A 167 0.82 -6.41 13.36
CA LEU A 167 0.45 -5.06 13.00
C LEU A 167 -0.73 -4.62 13.89
N THR A 168 -0.54 -3.58 14.69
CA THR A 168 -1.57 -3.02 15.56
C THR A 168 -2.06 -1.70 14.98
N LEU A 169 -3.37 -1.56 14.84
CA LEU A 169 -4.03 -0.35 14.31
C LEU A 169 -5.17 0.06 15.23
N THR A 170 -5.45 1.37 15.32
CA THR A 170 -6.64 1.90 15.98
C THR A 170 -7.62 2.38 14.93
N LEU A 171 -8.69 1.64 14.70
CA LEU A 171 -9.68 1.91 13.67
C LEU A 171 -10.72 2.94 14.13
N SER A 172 -11.11 3.82 13.21
CA SER A 172 -12.24 4.73 13.33
C SER A 172 -13.28 4.41 12.25
N PHE A 173 -14.52 4.80 12.52
CA PHE A 173 -15.69 4.39 11.74
C PHE A 173 -16.54 5.59 11.35
N ALA A 174 -17.25 5.45 10.23
CA ALA A 174 -18.30 6.36 9.82
C ALA A 174 -19.62 5.58 9.68
N TYR A 175 -20.69 6.07 10.29
CA TYR A 175 -22.00 5.49 10.10
C TYR A 175 -22.59 5.96 8.76
N THR A 176 -22.93 5.02 7.90
CA THR A 176 -23.59 5.29 6.62
C THR A 176 -25.08 5.01 6.76
N THR A 177 -25.94 6.00 6.49
CA THR A 177 -27.40 5.88 6.59
C THR A 177 -27.99 5.08 5.42
N ALA A 178 -29.29 4.81 5.47
CA ALA A 178 -30.04 4.16 4.39
C ALA A 178 -29.93 4.89 3.04
N THR A 179 -29.85 6.22 3.05
CA THR A 179 -29.71 7.05 1.83
C THR A 179 -28.27 7.10 1.33
N GLY A 180 -27.32 6.60 2.12
CA GLY A 180 -25.90 6.57 1.77
C GLY A 180 -25.08 7.75 2.26
N SER A 181 -25.69 8.71 2.95
CA SER A 181 -24.97 9.80 3.59
C SER A 181 -24.23 9.31 4.84
N SER A 182 -23.07 9.92 5.12
CA SER A 182 -22.43 9.79 6.43
C SER A 182 -23.21 10.59 7.46
N TYR A 183 -23.46 10.01 8.63
CA TYR A 183 -24.16 10.66 9.73
C TYR A 183 -23.32 10.57 11.01
N SER A 184 -23.46 11.59 11.86
CA SER A 184 -22.80 11.67 13.16
C SER A 184 -23.78 12.19 14.21
N ASN A 185 -23.67 11.65 15.43
CA ASN A 185 -24.44 12.10 16.59
C ASN A 185 -23.51 12.16 17.81
N SER A 186 -23.19 13.37 18.26
CA SER A 186 -22.30 13.60 19.42
C SER A 186 -22.89 13.12 20.75
N SER A 187 -24.21 12.90 20.84
CA SER A 187 -24.84 12.35 22.04
C SER A 187 -24.81 10.81 22.09
N ASP A 188 -24.43 10.14 21.00
CA ASP A 188 -24.31 8.68 20.93
C ASP A 188 -22.82 8.29 20.87
N PRO A 189 -22.28 7.66 21.94
CA PRO A 189 -20.85 7.37 22.04
C PRO A 189 -20.35 6.39 20.97
N ARG A 190 -21.24 5.70 20.24
CA ARG A 190 -20.85 4.82 19.13
C ARG A 190 -20.20 5.56 17.96
N TYR A 191 -20.54 6.84 17.77
CA TYR A 191 -20.02 7.64 16.65
C TYR A 191 -18.59 8.15 16.85
N GLU A 192 -18.10 8.12 18.08
CA GLU A 192 -16.73 8.50 18.43
C GLU A 192 -15.87 7.27 18.80
N LYS A 193 -16.48 6.09 18.84
CA LYS A 193 -15.81 4.87 19.29
C LYS A 193 -14.71 4.47 18.31
N THR A 194 -13.52 4.27 18.86
CA THR A 194 -12.38 3.69 18.16
C THR A 194 -12.12 2.27 18.66
N VAL A 195 -11.49 1.45 17.82
CA VAL A 195 -11.25 0.05 18.12
C VAL A 195 -9.82 -0.32 17.77
N THR A 196 -9.05 -0.76 18.76
CA THR A 196 -7.71 -1.30 18.52
C THR A 196 -7.84 -2.73 17.98
N VAL A 197 -7.24 -2.97 16.83
CA VAL A 197 -7.18 -4.29 16.18
C VAL A 197 -5.73 -4.74 16.13
N HIS A 198 -5.53 -6.04 16.37
CA HIS A 198 -4.25 -6.71 16.18
C HIS A 198 -4.37 -7.61 14.95
N LEU A 199 -3.51 -7.37 13.97
CA LEU A 199 -3.45 -8.08 12.72
C LEU A 199 -2.20 -8.94 12.69
N LEU A 200 -2.35 -10.18 12.23
CA LEU A 200 -1.28 -11.12 12.01
C LEU A 200 -1.00 -11.23 10.51
N ARG A 201 0.27 -11.43 10.17
CA ARG A 201 0.64 -11.66 8.77
C ARG A 201 0.08 -12.99 8.28
N ILE A 202 -0.53 -12.97 7.11
CA ILE A 202 -0.86 -14.17 6.34
C ILE A 202 0.39 -14.58 5.57
N LYS A 203 0.92 -15.78 5.81
CA LYS A 203 1.97 -16.36 4.96
C LYS A 203 1.32 -16.79 3.65
N SER A 204 1.76 -16.19 2.55
CA SER A 204 1.44 -16.63 1.19
C SER A 204 2.22 -17.88 0.83
#